data_AF-A0A6A3BYI7-F1
#
_entry.id   AF-A0A6A3BYI7-F1
#
_cell.length_a   1.000
_cell.length_b   1.000
_cell.length_c   1.000
_cell.angle_alpha   90.00
_cell.angle_beta   90.00
_cell.angle_gamma   90.00
#
_symmetry.space_group_name_H-M   'P 1'
#
loop_
_entity.id
_entity.type
_entity.pdbx_description
1 polymer ?
#
loop_
_entity_poly.entity_id
_entity_poly.type
_entity_poly.pdbx_seq_one_letter_code
_entity_poly.pdbx_strand_id
1 'polypeptide(L)'
;MPTQWRTIAPIVGRTPSQCLERYEKLLDAACARDENYEPGDYPRKLCPGEIDPNPESKPARPDPVDMDEDEKEMLSEARARLANTRGKKAKRKAREKQLEEARRLASLQKRRELKAAGIDTRHRKRERKGIDYTEIPFEKRPPPGFYDVADEDRPVEQPKFPTTIEELGGKRRVDIEAQLRKQDIAKNKIAQR
;
A
#
# COMPACT_ATOMS: atom_id res chain seq x y z
N MET A 1 1.39 48.86 13.36
CA MET A 1 0.19 48.36 12.67
C MET A 1 -0.83 47.91 13.71
N PRO A 2 -1.86 48.71 14.02
CA PRO A 2 -2.89 48.33 14.98
C PRO A 2 -3.72 47.13 14.47
N THR A 3 -3.92 46.11 15.31
CA THR A 3 -4.84 44.97 15.09
C THR A 3 -4.68 44.17 13.78
N GLN A 4 -3.53 44.24 13.10
CA GLN A 4 -3.25 43.53 11.85
C GLN A 4 -2.50 42.20 12.07
N TRP A 5 -3.12 41.27 12.81
CA TRP A 5 -2.48 40.02 13.25
C TRP A 5 -2.05 39.08 12.12
N ARG A 6 -2.76 39.08 10.98
CA ARG A 6 -2.38 38.30 9.79
C ARG A 6 -1.08 38.81 9.16
N THR A 7 -0.80 40.10 9.28
CA THR A 7 0.42 40.74 8.75
C THR A 7 1.58 40.61 9.74
N ILE A 8 1.29 40.68 11.05
CA ILE A 8 2.30 40.60 12.12
C ILE A 8 2.80 39.15 12.31
N ALA A 9 1.91 38.15 12.19
CA ALA A 9 2.22 36.75 12.45
C ALA A 9 3.42 36.18 11.67
N PRO A 10 3.51 36.37 10.34
CA PRO A 10 4.68 35.91 9.57
C PRO A 10 5.99 36.58 10.00
N ILE A 11 5.95 37.84 10.47
CA ILE A 11 7.13 38.59 10.93
C ILE A 11 7.66 37.99 12.24
N VAL A 12 6.77 37.56 13.13
CA VAL A 12 7.10 37.00 14.45
C VAL A 12 7.32 35.47 14.41
N GLY A 13 6.90 34.79 13.34
CA GLY A 13 7.05 33.33 13.19
C GLY A 13 6.08 32.52 14.07
N ARG A 14 4.86 33.03 14.26
CA ARG A 14 3.77 32.40 15.04
C ARG A 14 2.45 32.53 14.30
N THR A 15 1.42 31.77 14.66
CA THR A 15 0.10 31.93 14.02
C THR A 15 -0.55 33.25 14.44
N PRO A 16 -1.46 33.83 13.63
CA PRO A 16 -2.19 35.04 14.01
C PRO A 16 -2.94 34.90 15.34
N SER A 17 -3.56 33.73 15.59
CA SER A 17 -4.26 33.42 16.84
C SER A 17 -3.31 33.41 18.04
N GLN A 18 -2.15 32.73 17.92
CA GLN A 18 -1.13 32.71 18.98
C GLN A 18 -0.55 34.10 19.26
N CYS A 19 -0.38 34.93 18.22
CA CYS A 19 0.11 36.30 18.37
C CYS A 19 -0.89 37.17 19.13
N LEU A 20 -2.17 37.10 18.75
CA LEU A 20 -3.25 37.82 19.42
C LEU A 20 -3.40 37.37 20.88
N GLU A 21 -3.50 36.06 21.13
CA GLU A 21 -3.67 35.50 22.48
C GLU A 21 -2.51 35.89 23.41
N ARG A 22 -1.27 35.82 22.90
CA ARG A 22 -0.09 36.23 23.68
C ARG A 22 -0.05 37.73 23.91
N TYR A 23 -0.43 38.54 22.92
CA TYR A 23 -0.50 39.99 23.08
C TYR A 23 -1.52 40.39 24.16
N GLU A 24 -2.70 39.79 24.14
CA GLU A 24 -3.73 40.03 25.16
C GLU A 24 -3.26 39.60 26.55
N LYS A 25 -2.64 38.42 26.70
CA LYS A 25 -2.02 37.98 27.96
C LYS A 25 -0.97 38.96 28.50
N LEU A 26 -0.20 39.59 27.61
CA LEU A 26 0.80 40.60 28.00
C LEU A 26 0.16 41.91 28.43
N LEU A 27 -0.94 42.33 27.78
CA LEU A 27 -1.72 43.49 28.21
C LEU A 27 -2.36 43.25 29.58
N ASP A 28 -2.99 42.10 29.79
CA ASP A 28 -3.60 41.73 31.07
C ASP A 28 -2.56 41.71 32.20
N ALA A 29 -1.38 41.13 31.96
CA ALA A 29 -0.30 41.09 32.93
C ALA A 29 0.27 42.48 33.26
N ALA A 30 0.20 43.44 32.33
CA ALA A 30 0.60 44.82 32.57
C ALA A 30 -0.47 45.58 33.35
N CYS A 31 -1.75 45.46 32.97
CA CYS A 31 -2.87 46.10 33.66
C CYS A 31 -3.10 45.55 35.07
N ALA A 32 -2.90 44.24 35.30
CA ALA A 32 -3.05 43.63 36.62
C ALA A 32 -1.99 44.09 37.65
N ARG A 33 -0.90 44.74 37.20
CA ARG A 33 0.08 45.38 38.09
C ARG A 33 -0.36 46.78 38.54
N ASP A 34 -1.32 47.41 37.86
CA ASP A 34 -1.98 48.66 38.27
C ASP A 34 -3.28 48.31 39.05
N GLU A 35 -3.14 48.00 40.35
CA GLU A 35 -4.10 47.87 41.48
C GLU A 35 -5.66 47.72 41.33
N ASN A 36 -6.28 47.75 40.15
CA ASN A 36 -7.73 47.70 39.91
C ASN A 36 -8.13 46.52 38.99
N TYR A 37 -7.64 45.31 39.29
CA TYR A 37 -7.95 44.12 38.50
C TYR A 37 -8.91 43.16 39.22
N GLU A 38 -10.18 43.18 38.82
CA GLU A 38 -11.20 42.22 39.26
C GLU A 38 -11.19 40.98 38.32
N PRO A 39 -10.81 39.77 38.79
CA PRO A 39 -10.72 38.57 37.93
C PRO A 39 -12.08 38.02 37.47
N GLY A 40 -13.20 38.58 37.94
CA GLY A 40 -14.57 38.11 37.68
C GLY A 40 -15.15 38.58 36.34
N ASP A 41 -14.76 39.77 35.88
CA ASP A 41 -15.27 40.39 34.65
C ASP A 41 -14.24 40.26 33.52
N TYR A 42 -14.09 39.04 32.98
CA TYR A 42 -13.45 38.86 31.67
C TYR A 42 -14.54 38.87 30.58
N PRO A 43 -14.87 40.03 29.95
CA PRO A 43 -15.84 40.11 28.83
C PRO A 43 -15.52 39.23 27.62
N ARG A 44 -14.35 38.55 27.62
CA ARG A 44 -13.79 37.77 26.51
C ARG A 44 -13.84 36.26 26.72
N LYS A 45 -14.30 35.77 27.88
CA LYS A 45 -14.60 34.34 28.02
C LYS A 45 -15.92 34.09 27.28
N LEU A 46 -15.90 33.10 26.38
CA LEU A 46 -17.10 32.62 25.70
C LEU A 46 -18.24 32.47 26.71
N CYS A 47 -19.39 33.04 26.40
CA CYS A 47 -20.56 32.88 27.23
C CYS A 47 -20.92 31.37 27.29
N PRO A 48 -21.33 30.85 28.46
CA PRO A 48 -21.77 29.46 28.56
C PRO A 48 -22.86 29.17 27.50
N GLY A 49 -22.58 28.25 26.57
CA GLY A 49 -23.48 27.88 25.46
C GLY A 49 -23.11 28.45 24.09
N GLU A 50 -22.12 29.34 23.98
CA GLU A 50 -21.61 29.84 22.71
C GLU A 50 -20.59 28.87 22.08
N ILE A 51 -20.72 28.60 20.78
CA ILE A 51 -19.74 27.79 20.03
C ILE A 51 -18.50 28.64 19.83
N ASP A 52 -17.33 28.08 20.15
CA ASP A 52 -16.06 28.75 19.90
C ASP A 52 -15.88 29.07 18.41
N PRO A 53 -15.64 30.34 18.02
CA PRO A 53 -15.38 30.74 16.65
C PRO A 53 -14.11 30.15 16.03
N ASN A 54 -13.12 29.71 16.84
CA ASN A 54 -11.82 29.21 16.35
C ASN A 54 -11.41 27.88 17.03
N PRO A 55 -12.18 26.78 16.89
CA PRO A 55 -11.89 25.52 17.56
C PRO A 55 -10.58 24.86 17.10
N GLU A 56 -10.10 25.15 15.88
CA GLU A 56 -8.86 24.60 15.32
C GLU A 56 -7.60 25.15 16.02
N SER A 57 -7.74 26.26 16.75
CA SER A 57 -6.64 26.85 17.50
C SER A 57 -6.39 26.17 18.85
N LYS A 58 -7.34 25.34 19.32
CA LYS A 58 -7.26 24.64 20.60
C LYS A 58 -6.51 23.31 20.46
N PRO A 59 -5.86 22.83 21.54
CA PRO A 59 -5.25 21.51 21.55
C PRO A 59 -6.30 20.41 21.36
N ALA A 60 -5.92 19.34 20.66
CA ALA A 60 -6.76 18.16 20.50
C ALA A 60 -7.06 17.52 21.85
N ARG A 61 -8.29 17.00 21.99
CA ARG A 61 -8.67 16.23 23.18
C ARG A 61 -7.99 14.85 23.12
N PRO A 62 -7.50 14.31 24.25
CA PRO A 62 -7.03 12.93 24.29
C PRO A 62 -8.15 11.94 23.97
N ASP A 63 -7.78 10.85 23.32
CA ASP A 63 -8.68 9.76 22.96
C ASP A 63 -9.28 9.10 24.23
N PRO A 64 -10.59 8.81 24.27
CA PRO A 64 -11.19 8.05 25.36
C PRO A 64 -10.68 6.60 25.40
N VAL A 65 -10.71 5.99 26.59
CA VAL A 65 -10.28 4.58 26.76
C VAL A 65 -11.18 3.63 25.98
N ASP A 66 -12.49 3.89 25.97
CA ASP A 66 -13.43 3.20 25.11
C ASP A 66 -13.87 4.14 24.00
N MET A 67 -13.19 4.03 22.85
CA MET A 67 -13.56 4.72 21.62
C MET A 67 -14.94 4.25 21.16
N ASP A 68 -15.76 5.14 20.65
CA ASP A 68 -17.07 4.76 20.12
C ASP A 68 -16.95 3.98 18.79
N GLU A 69 -18.08 3.49 18.28
CA GLU A 69 -18.10 2.75 17.01
C GLU A 69 -17.69 3.62 15.82
N ASP A 70 -18.08 4.90 15.83
CA ASP A 70 -17.81 5.86 14.77
C ASP A 70 -16.29 6.13 14.64
N GLU A 71 -15.59 6.34 15.74
CA GLU A 71 -14.13 6.55 15.74
C GLU A 71 -13.36 5.29 15.34
N LYS A 72 -13.79 4.12 15.86
CA LYS A 72 -13.20 2.83 15.47
C LYS A 72 -13.39 2.57 13.97
N GLU A 73 -14.58 2.86 13.42
CA GLU A 73 -14.87 2.75 11.99
C GLU A 73 -14.01 3.73 11.19
N MET A 74 -13.92 5.00 11.62
CA MET A 74 -13.09 6.03 10.98
C MET A 74 -11.62 5.61 10.88
N LEU A 75 -11.05 5.05 11.95
CA LEU A 75 -9.68 4.54 11.94
C LEU A 75 -9.51 3.34 11.00
N SER A 76 -10.50 2.44 10.97
CA SER A 76 -10.49 1.29 10.07
C SER A 76 -10.54 1.71 8.60
N GLU A 77 -11.35 2.72 8.28
CA GLU A 77 -11.46 3.30 6.94
C GLU A 77 -10.16 4.00 6.54
N ALA A 78 -9.59 4.81 7.43
CA ALA A 78 -8.33 5.50 7.19
C ALA A 78 -7.20 4.49 6.87
N ARG A 79 -7.08 3.40 7.66
CA ARG A 79 -6.13 2.32 7.40
C ARG A 79 -6.37 1.67 6.04
N ALA A 80 -7.63 1.38 5.70
CA ALA A 80 -7.98 0.79 4.41
C ALA A 80 -7.63 1.72 3.24
N ARG A 81 -7.89 3.03 3.36
CA ARG A 81 -7.55 4.02 2.33
C ARG A 81 -6.04 4.14 2.14
N LEU A 82 -5.26 4.21 3.22
CA LEU A 82 -3.80 4.28 3.17
C LEU A 82 -3.15 3.03 2.54
N ALA A 83 -3.66 1.84 2.85
CA ALA A 83 -3.14 0.60 2.29
C ALA A 83 -3.47 0.41 0.79
N ASN A 84 -4.52 1.08 0.30
CA ASN A 84 -5.01 0.92 -1.07
C ASN A 84 -4.27 1.82 -2.07
N THR A 85 -3.28 1.26 -2.78
CA THR A 85 -2.57 1.94 -3.86
C THR A 85 -3.08 1.59 -5.27
N ARG A 86 -3.95 0.58 -5.39
CA ARG A 86 -4.39 0.01 -6.67
C ARG A 86 -5.76 0.55 -7.11
N GLY A 87 -5.83 1.03 -8.35
CA GLY A 87 -7.09 1.45 -8.98
C GLY A 87 -8.00 0.30 -9.44
N LYS A 88 -9.19 0.66 -9.93
CA LYS A 88 -10.26 -0.29 -10.36
C LYS A 88 -9.79 -1.30 -11.41
N LYS A 89 -9.03 -0.87 -12.41
CA LYS A 89 -8.55 -1.74 -13.51
C LYS A 89 -7.54 -2.78 -13.00
N ALA A 90 -6.61 -2.38 -12.14
CA ALA A 90 -5.64 -3.29 -11.54
C ALA A 90 -6.32 -4.35 -10.66
N LYS A 91 -7.28 -3.93 -9.81
CA LYS A 91 -8.08 -4.86 -8.99
C LYS A 91 -8.88 -5.84 -9.85
N ARG A 92 -9.54 -5.36 -10.91
CA ARG A 92 -10.27 -6.20 -11.87
C ARG A 92 -9.34 -7.21 -12.55
N LYS A 93 -8.18 -6.77 -13.05
CA LYS A 93 -7.21 -7.64 -13.72
C LYS A 93 -6.62 -8.70 -12.80
N ALA A 94 -6.36 -8.36 -11.52
CA ALA A 94 -5.93 -9.34 -10.53
C ALA A 94 -6.99 -10.42 -10.29
N ARG A 95 -8.27 -10.04 -10.16
CA ARG A 95 -9.39 -10.99 -10.04
C ARG A 95 -9.56 -11.83 -11.30
N GLU A 96 -9.47 -11.23 -12.49
CA GLU A 96 -9.52 -11.96 -13.77
C GLU A 96 -8.39 -12.98 -13.86
N LYS A 97 -7.16 -12.64 -13.43
CA LYS A 97 -6.02 -13.56 -13.41
C LYS A 97 -6.29 -14.77 -12.52
N GLN A 98 -6.80 -14.55 -11.30
CA GLN A 98 -7.16 -15.63 -10.37
C GLN A 98 -8.26 -16.54 -10.92
N LEU A 99 -9.30 -15.95 -11.53
CA LEU A 99 -10.38 -16.71 -12.16
C LEU A 99 -9.88 -17.52 -13.36
N GLU A 100 -8.94 -16.99 -14.14
CA GLU A 100 -8.34 -17.70 -15.26
C GLU A 100 -7.46 -18.86 -14.80
N GLU A 101 -6.67 -18.68 -13.73
CA GLU A 101 -5.91 -19.76 -13.11
C GLU A 101 -6.83 -20.87 -12.57
N ALA A 102 -7.93 -20.50 -11.88
CA ALA A 102 -8.92 -21.46 -11.40
C ALA A 102 -9.58 -22.23 -12.55
N ARG A 103 -9.98 -21.55 -13.63
CA ARG A 103 -10.54 -22.19 -14.83
C ARG A 103 -9.54 -23.14 -15.49
N ARG A 104 -8.27 -22.71 -15.62
CA ARG A 104 -7.20 -23.53 -16.18
C ARG A 104 -7.01 -24.81 -15.37
N LEU A 105 -6.97 -24.72 -14.04
CA LEU A 105 -6.83 -25.87 -13.16
C LEU A 105 -8.03 -26.83 -13.28
N ALA A 106 -9.26 -26.31 -13.29
CA ALA A 106 -10.46 -27.13 -13.44
C ALA A 106 -10.51 -27.86 -14.80
N SER A 107 -10.17 -27.16 -15.90
CA SER A 107 -10.08 -27.79 -17.23
C SER A 107 -8.96 -28.83 -17.30
N LEU A 108 -7.83 -28.57 -16.65
CA LEU A 108 -6.70 -29.49 -16.59
C LEU A 108 -7.02 -30.74 -15.78
N GLN A 109 -7.75 -30.60 -14.66
CA GLN A 109 -8.26 -31.72 -13.90
C GLN A 109 -9.18 -32.61 -14.76
N LYS A 110 -10.20 -32.03 -15.40
CA LYS A 110 -11.10 -32.79 -16.29
C LYS A 110 -10.34 -33.50 -17.42
N ARG A 111 -9.33 -32.84 -18.00
CA ARG A 111 -8.49 -33.45 -19.04
C ARG A 111 -7.67 -34.62 -18.49
N ARG A 112 -7.10 -34.50 -17.29
CA ARG A 112 -6.36 -35.59 -16.65
C ARG A 112 -7.28 -36.79 -16.39
N GLU A 113 -8.49 -36.54 -15.90
CA GLU A 113 -9.49 -37.59 -15.65
C GLU A 113 -9.88 -38.31 -16.95
N LEU A 114 -10.20 -37.57 -18.01
CA LEU A 114 -10.52 -38.16 -19.32
C LEU A 114 -9.35 -38.95 -19.90
N LYS A 115 -8.13 -38.43 -19.79
CA LYS A 115 -6.92 -39.12 -20.26
C LYS A 115 -6.62 -40.38 -19.44
N ALA A 116 -6.81 -40.33 -18.13
CA ALA A 116 -6.67 -41.50 -17.25
C ALA A 116 -7.70 -42.59 -17.58
N ALA A 117 -8.90 -42.18 -18.00
CA ALA A 117 -9.93 -43.08 -18.51
C ALA A 117 -9.71 -43.53 -19.97
N GLY A 118 -8.65 -43.05 -20.64
CA GLY A 118 -8.33 -43.40 -22.02
C GLY A 118 -9.20 -42.72 -23.09
N ILE A 119 -9.98 -41.70 -22.74
CA ILE A 119 -10.87 -40.99 -23.67
C ILE A 119 -10.10 -39.82 -24.30
N ASP A 120 -9.68 -40.00 -25.55
CA ASP A 120 -9.00 -38.95 -26.30
C ASP A 120 -9.99 -37.92 -26.87
N THR A 121 -10.13 -36.80 -26.16
CA THR A 121 -10.91 -35.65 -26.63
C THR A 121 -10.03 -34.70 -27.43
N ARG A 122 -10.33 -34.55 -28.73
CA ARG A 122 -9.67 -33.53 -29.57
C ARG A 122 -10.17 -32.14 -29.17
N HIS A 123 -9.27 -31.32 -28.64
CA HIS A 123 -9.58 -29.92 -28.38
C HIS A 123 -9.43 -29.08 -29.65
N ARG A 124 -10.51 -28.39 -30.04
CA ARG A 124 -10.45 -27.39 -31.10
C ARG A 124 -9.74 -26.15 -30.54
N LYS A 125 -8.47 -25.94 -30.93
CA LYS A 125 -7.78 -24.67 -30.69
C LYS A 125 -8.57 -23.59 -31.45
N ARG A 126 -9.13 -22.62 -30.73
CA ARG A 126 -9.68 -21.42 -31.36
C ARG A 126 -8.48 -20.59 -31.78
N GLU A 127 -8.27 -20.41 -33.09
CA GLU A 127 -7.19 -19.55 -33.59
C GLU A 127 -7.36 -18.15 -33.02
N ARG A 128 -6.49 -17.79 -32.09
CA ARG A 128 -6.30 -16.39 -31.70
C ARG A 128 -5.33 -15.79 -32.71
N LYS A 129 -5.59 -14.57 -33.16
CA LYS A 129 -4.59 -13.75 -33.87
C LYS A 129 -3.33 -13.68 -32.99
N GLY A 130 -2.30 -14.46 -33.30
CA GLY A 130 -1.12 -14.63 -32.48
C GLY A 130 -0.14 -15.63 -33.11
N ILE A 131 1.08 -15.65 -32.58
CA ILE A 131 2.17 -16.52 -33.03
C ILE A 131 2.09 -17.84 -32.28
N ASP A 132 2.31 -18.96 -32.96
CA ASP A 132 2.47 -20.25 -32.28
C ASP A 132 3.87 -20.28 -31.64
N TYR A 133 3.90 -20.39 -30.31
CA TYR A 133 5.14 -20.50 -29.54
C TYR A 133 5.63 -21.94 -29.40
N THR A 134 4.91 -22.91 -29.98
CA THR A 134 5.37 -24.30 -30.08
C THR A 134 6.50 -24.44 -31.10
N GLU A 135 6.50 -23.60 -32.13
CA GLU A 135 7.60 -23.42 -33.09
C GLU A 135 8.50 -22.26 -32.64
N ILE A 136 9.71 -22.16 -33.19
CA ILE A 136 10.64 -21.06 -32.86
C ILE A 136 10.06 -19.75 -33.43
N PRO A 137 9.56 -18.83 -32.59
CA PRO A 137 8.96 -17.60 -33.07
C PRO A 137 10.03 -16.70 -33.68
N PHE A 138 9.77 -16.19 -34.89
CA PHE A 138 10.70 -15.30 -35.61
C PHE A 138 12.13 -15.87 -35.67
N GLU A 139 12.28 -17.13 -36.07
CA GLU A 139 13.58 -17.79 -36.19
C GLU A 139 14.55 -16.94 -37.04
N LYS A 140 15.66 -16.54 -36.42
CA LYS A 140 16.79 -15.93 -37.10
C LYS A 140 17.95 -16.91 -36.99
N ARG A 141 18.31 -17.50 -38.13
CA ARG A 141 19.45 -18.42 -38.18
C ARG A 141 20.74 -17.70 -37.80
N PRO A 142 21.62 -18.32 -37.01
CA PRO A 142 22.94 -17.76 -36.73
C PRO A 142 23.66 -17.51 -38.07
N PRO A 143 24.34 -16.37 -38.24
CA PRO A 143 25.05 -16.08 -39.48
C PRO A 143 26.17 -17.12 -39.69
N PRO A 144 26.45 -17.53 -40.94
CA PRO A 144 27.52 -18.48 -41.22
C PRO A 144 28.87 -17.87 -40.82
N GLY A 145 29.69 -18.66 -40.12
CA GLY A 145 31.04 -18.29 -39.69
C GLY A 145 32.12 -18.91 -40.56
N PHE A 146 33.38 -18.61 -40.24
CA PHE A 146 34.56 -19.19 -40.91
C PHE A 146 34.89 -20.63 -40.48
N TYR A 147 34.34 -21.07 -39.33
CA TYR A 147 34.58 -22.39 -38.76
C TYR A 147 33.34 -23.28 -38.94
N ASP A 148 33.58 -24.57 -39.19
CA ASP A 148 32.51 -25.57 -39.28
C ASP A 148 31.98 -25.90 -37.88
N VAL A 149 30.66 -25.94 -37.74
CA VAL A 149 29.91 -26.17 -36.50
C VAL A 149 28.94 -27.36 -36.64
N ALA A 150 29.00 -28.11 -37.75
CA ALA A 150 28.10 -29.23 -38.01
C ALA A 150 28.20 -30.35 -36.97
N ASP A 151 29.41 -30.60 -36.43
CA ASP A 151 29.65 -31.67 -35.46
C ASP A 151 29.36 -31.26 -34.00
N GLU A 152 29.02 -29.99 -33.74
CA GLU A 152 28.77 -29.50 -32.38
C GLU A 152 27.31 -29.66 -31.92
N ASP A 153 26.41 -30.09 -32.82
CA ASP A 153 24.99 -30.25 -32.52
C ASP A 153 24.78 -31.46 -31.61
N ARG A 154 24.64 -31.21 -30.30
CA ARG A 154 24.47 -32.26 -29.30
C ARG A 154 22.99 -32.68 -29.25
N PRO A 155 22.68 -33.97 -29.42
CA PRO A 155 21.32 -34.45 -29.20
C PRO A 155 20.95 -34.20 -27.73
N VAL A 156 19.84 -33.48 -27.53
CA VAL A 156 19.33 -33.19 -26.18
C VAL A 156 18.84 -34.50 -25.57
N GLU A 157 19.49 -34.95 -24.49
CA GLU A 157 19.01 -36.06 -23.66
C GLU A 157 17.58 -35.74 -23.20
N GLN A 158 16.66 -36.72 -23.24
CA GLN A 158 15.25 -36.48 -22.91
C GLN A 158 15.15 -35.76 -21.55
N PRO A 159 14.65 -34.51 -21.51
CA PRO A 159 14.62 -33.77 -20.27
C PRO A 159 13.68 -34.48 -19.30
N LYS A 160 14.19 -34.83 -18.11
CA LYS A 160 13.34 -35.26 -16.99
C LYS A 160 12.44 -34.08 -16.63
N PHE A 161 11.20 -34.10 -17.11
CA PHE A 161 10.26 -33.03 -16.81
C PHE A 161 9.99 -32.99 -15.30
N PRO A 162 10.19 -31.83 -14.65
CA PRO A 162 9.86 -31.68 -13.24
C PRO A 162 8.37 -31.93 -13.02
N THR A 163 8.04 -32.56 -11.88
CA THR A 163 6.67 -32.98 -11.57
C THR A 163 5.81 -31.77 -11.17
N THR A 164 6.44 -30.71 -10.67
CA THR A 164 5.77 -29.49 -10.20
C THR A 164 6.17 -28.25 -10.98
N ILE A 165 5.25 -27.29 -11.05
CA ILE A 165 5.48 -25.99 -11.71
C ILE A 165 6.52 -25.17 -10.94
N GLU A 166 6.62 -25.35 -9.62
CA GLU A 166 7.56 -24.63 -8.76
C GLU A 166 9.01 -25.08 -8.99
N GLU A 167 9.24 -26.37 -9.23
CA GLU A 167 10.56 -26.89 -9.61
C GLU A 167 11.03 -26.33 -10.95
N LEU A 168 10.12 -26.16 -11.91
CA LEU A 168 10.45 -25.57 -13.22
C LEU A 168 10.76 -24.06 -13.11
N GLY A 169 10.02 -23.33 -12.27
CA GLY A 169 10.16 -21.88 -12.13
C GLY A 169 11.23 -21.43 -11.13
N GLY A 170 11.68 -22.33 -10.23
CA GLY A 170 12.54 -22.00 -9.11
C GLY A 170 11.83 -21.22 -7.99
N LYS A 171 12.54 -20.98 -6.88
CA LYS A 171 12.01 -20.24 -5.72
C LYS A 171 11.79 -18.77 -6.07
N ARG A 172 10.61 -18.23 -5.73
CA ARG A 172 10.32 -16.80 -5.95
C ARG A 172 11.13 -15.94 -4.99
N ARG A 173 11.58 -14.78 -5.47
CA ARG A 173 12.34 -13.81 -4.66
C ARG A 173 11.61 -13.42 -3.37
N VAL A 174 10.29 -13.22 -3.44
CA VAL A 174 9.45 -12.85 -2.29
C VAL A 174 9.47 -13.93 -1.20
N ASP A 175 9.46 -15.20 -1.59
CA ASP A 175 9.45 -16.31 -0.62
C ASP A 175 10.81 -16.44 0.08
N ILE A 176 11.91 -16.23 -0.66
CA ILE A 176 13.27 -16.19 -0.12
C ILE A 176 13.42 -15.02 0.87
N GLU A 177 13.00 -13.82 0.47
CA GLU A 177 13.07 -12.63 1.31
C GLU A 177 12.22 -12.78 2.58
N ALA A 178 11.02 -13.34 2.47
CA ALA A 178 10.16 -13.60 3.63
C ALA A 178 10.80 -14.57 4.62
N GLN A 179 11.50 -15.61 4.13
CA GLN A 179 12.24 -16.54 4.98
C GLN A 179 13.37 -15.85 5.73
N LEU A 180 14.16 -15.01 5.06
CA LEU A 180 15.25 -14.25 5.68
C LEU A 180 14.71 -13.27 6.73
N ARG A 181 13.67 -12.49 6.40
CA ARG A 181 13.02 -11.58 7.36
C ARG A 181 12.52 -12.33 8.60
N LYS A 182 11.96 -13.53 8.43
CA LYS A 182 11.51 -14.35 9.56
C LYS A 182 12.68 -14.80 10.44
N GLN A 183 13.82 -15.16 9.83
CA GLN A 183 15.04 -15.49 10.58
C GLN A 183 15.57 -14.29 11.35
N ASP A 184 15.58 -13.09 10.75
CA ASP A 184 16.05 -11.88 11.41
C ASP A 184 15.15 -11.47 12.57
N ILE A 185 13.82 -11.55 12.40
CA ILE A 185 12.86 -11.31 13.49
C ILE A 185 13.10 -12.29 14.63
N ALA A 186 13.33 -13.58 14.32
CA ALA A 186 13.62 -14.58 15.34
C ALA A 186 14.93 -14.28 16.09
N LYS A 187 16.00 -13.89 15.39
CA LYS A 187 17.27 -13.49 15.99
C LYS A 187 17.11 -12.26 16.89
N ASN A 188 16.44 -11.22 16.41
CA ASN A 188 16.22 -9.99 17.17
C ASN A 188 15.38 -10.23 18.43
N LYS A 189 14.38 -11.10 18.35
CA LYS A 189 13.56 -11.48 19.50
C LYS A 189 14.35 -12.23 20.57
N ILE A 190 15.33 -13.04 20.15
CA ILE A 190 16.24 -13.74 21.07
C ILE A 190 17.22 -12.75 21.71
N ALA A 191 17.73 -11.77 20.95
CA ALA A 191 18.68 -10.77 21.46
C ALA A 191 18.07 -9.78 22.46
N GLN A 192 16.75 -9.56 22.42
CA GLN A 192 16.04 -8.69 23.37
C GLN A 192 15.61 -9.39 24.67
N ARG A 193 15.86 -10.70 24.79
CA ARG A 193 15.49 -11.52 25.94
C ARG A 193 16.72 -11.84 26.78
#